data_AF-U6M965-F1
#
_entry.id   AF-U6M965-F1
#
_cell.length_a   1.000
_cell.length_b   1.000
_cell.length_c   1.000
_cell.angle_alpha   90.00
_cell.angle_beta   90.00
_cell.angle_gamma   90.00
#
_symmetry.space_group_name_H-M   'P 1'
#
loop_
_entity.id
_entity.type
_entity.pdbx_description
1 polymer ?
#
loop_
_entity_poly.entity_id
_entity_poly.type
_entity_poly.pdbx_seq_one_letter_code
_entity_poly.pdbx_strand_id
1 'polypeptide(L)'
;MLIYPWFDWAVESVLGDSQSRLSAIFGLQHVPWLARWEKHGEAVELIGPKEFLCAAVSPPCARSMVQLLLQFCFDQPCKLLPNFLCLTLTPSNQIIHPARYYSIFKDWDGTRVYKESEISWGLYTEFDEEAAKYLGLLDKELQSIKKALTDKYPQLDLSTVLPIQERIIQQYGDDVKDRSNLQMVVSSNRGYASCRTPAIAVGGGFQPNVQGRLFQEDVPSGLCVLRNIADMVGVRTPTIDMMIEWHQKFMNVEFLKDGKLNPETISLTTAPARYGITTADQLVATALRGCSAGTH
;
A
#
# COMPACT_ATOMS: atom_id res chain seq x y z
N MET A 1 8.90 -5.96 0.28
CA MET A 1 8.96 -5.64 1.73
C MET A 1 7.97 -4.51 1.95
N LEU A 2 6.87 -4.80 2.67
CA LEU A 2 5.77 -3.86 2.84
C LEU A 2 5.99 -2.98 4.06
N ILE A 3 5.47 -1.77 3.93
CA ILE A 3 5.24 -0.84 5.02
C ILE A 3 3.76 -0.92 5.33
N TYR A 4 3.42 -0.89 6.62
CA TYR A 4 2.07 -1.11 7.12
C TYR A 4 1.33 0.22 7.25
N PRO A 5 0.55 0.65 6.24
CA PRO A 5 -0.13 1.95 6.21
C PRO A 5 -1.10 2.24 7.37
N TRP A 6 -1.46 1.22 8.14
CA TRP A 6 -2.42 1.22 9.25
C TRP A 6 -1.75 1.13 10.63
N PHE A 7 -0.42 1.17 10.67
CA PHE A 7 0.38 0.83 11.85
C PHE A 7 0.03 1.66 13.09
N ASP A 8 -0.25 2.96 12.92
CA ASP A 8 -0.62 3.83 14.04
C ASP A 8 -1.92 3.40 14.71
N TRP A 9 -2.91 2.95 13.94
CA TRP A 9 -4.17 2.43 14.49
C TRP A 9 -3.98 1.12 15.25
N ALA A 10 -3.11 0.24 14.76
CA ALA A 10 -2.81 -1.01 15.47
C ALA A 10 -2.07 -0.76 16.78
N VAL A 11 -1.10 0.15 16.78
CA VAL A 11 -0.38 0.53 18.01
C VAL A 11 -1.37 1.06 19.05
N GLU A 12 -2.27 1.95 18.65
CA GLU A 12 -3.28 2.52 19.55
C GLU A 12 -4.26 1.46 20.06
N SER A 13 -4.76 0.60 19.17
CA SER A 13 -5.68 -0.49 19.55
C SER A 13 -5.06 -1.50 20.52
N VAL A 14 -3.75 -1.74 20.45
CA VAL A 14 -3.05 -2.72 21.30
C VAL A 14 -2.58 -2.09 22.61
N LEU A 15 -2.06 -0.86 22.57
CA LEU A 15 -1.48 -0.22 23.75
C LEU A 15 -2.50 0.57 24.58
N GLY A 16 -3.59 1.05 23.98
CA GLY A 16 -4.57 1.91 24.62
C GLY A 16 -3.90 3.08 25.35
N ASP A 17 -4.28 3.29 26.61
CA ASP A 17 -3.74 4.37 27.46
C ASP A 17 -2.21 4.30 27.65
N SER A 18 -1.60 3.11 27.51
CA SER A 18 -0.15 2.94 27.64
C SER A 18 0.63 3.60 26.49
N GLN A 19 -0.04 3.96 25.39
CA GLN A 19 0.57 4.73 24.29
C GLN A 19 1.15 6.06 24.77
N SER A 20 0.59 6.66 25.84
CA SER A 20 1.12 7.88 26.47
C SER A 20 2.57 7.77 26.95
N ARG A 21 3.09 6.54 27.13
CA ARG A 21 4.47 6.26 27.52
C ARG A 21 5.44 6.25 26.33
N LEU A 22 4.94 6.26 25.09
CA LEU A 22 5.78 6.30 23.91
C LEU A 22 6.20 7.74 23.60
N SER A 23 7.50 7.97 23.46
CA SER A 23 8.01 9.27 23.00
C SER A 23 7.63 9.56 21.54
N ALA A 24 7.52 8.51 20.72
CA ALA A 24 7.14 8.60 19.32
C ALA A 24 6.66 7.26 18.76
N ILE A 25 5.81 7.33 17.74
CA ILE A 25 5.59 6.29 16.74
C ILE A 25 5.99 6.83 15.37
N PHE A 26 6.57 5.99 14.52
CA PHE A 26 6.89 6.38 13.15
C PHE A 26 6.70 5.21 12.19
N GLY A 27 6.43 5.54 10.93
CA GLY A 27 6.36 4.60 9.82
C GLY A 27 7.16 5.14 8.65
N LEU A 28 8.02 4.30 8.06
CA LEU A 28 8.68 4.63 6.80
C LEU A 28 7.70 4.41 5.64
N GLN A 29 7.81 5.14 4.53
CA GLN A 29 7.00 4.93 3.32
C GLN A 29 7.56 3.84 2.42
N HIS A 30 8.89 3.78 2.35
CA HIS A 30 9.62 2.70 1.69
C HIS A 30 10.77 2.21 2.54
N VAL A 31 11.18 0.99 2.24
CA VAL A 31 12.32 0.34 2.88
C VAL A 31 13.61 1.06 2.48
N PRO A 32 14.59 1.22 3.40
CA PRO A 32 15.82 1.95 3.12
C PRO A 32 16.64 1.35 1.97
N TRP A 33 16.71 0.02 1.94
CA TRP A 33 17.41 -0.77 0.93
C TRP A 33 16.59 -1.98 0.50
N LEU A 34 16.82 -2.43 -0.73
CA LEU A 34 16.54 -3.81 -1.09
C LEU A 34 17.71 -4.65 -0.58
N ALA A 35 17.41 -5.73 0.13
CA ALA A 35 18.41 -6.60 0.73
C ALA A 35 18.12 -8.05 0.33
N ARG A 36 19.17 -8.81 0.01
CA ARG A 36 19.08 -10.26 -0.23
C ARG A 36 20.07 -10.99 0.66
N TRP A 37 19.62 -12.09 1.25
CA TRP A 37 20.50 -12.95 2.01
C TRP A 37 21.49 -13.63 1.07
N GLU A 38 22.78 -13.49 1.34
CA GLU A 38 23.80 -14.35 0.74
C GLU A 38 24.03 -15.57 1.64
N LYS A 39 24.12 -15.34 2.96
CA LYS A 39 24.25 -16.38 3.98
C LYS A 39 23.42 -16.01 5.21
N HIS A 40 22.43 -16.83 5.51
CA HIS A 40 21.48 -16.58 6.60
C HIS A 40 22.20 -16.39 7.95
N GLY A 41 21.93 -15.26 8.62
CA GLY A 41 22.52 -14.92 9.91
C GLY A 41 23.95 -14.37 9.86
N GLU A 42 24.54 -14.20 8.66
CA GLU A 42 25.95 -13.80 8.51
C GLU A 42 26.16 -12.71 7.46
N ALA A 43 25.57 -12.85 6.26
CA ALA A 43 25.84 -11.97 5.13
C ALA A 43 24.58 -11.63 4.33
N VAL A 44 24.50 -10.36 3.94
CA VAL A 44 23.41 -9.76 3.18
C VAL A 44 23.99 -8.82 2.14
N GLU A 45 23.54 -8.97 0.90
CA GLU A 45 23.79 -8.04 -0.20
C GLU A 45 22.78 -6.90 -0.14
N LEU A 46 23.27 -5.65 -0.10
CA LEU A 46 22.44 -4.46 -0.24
C LEU A 46 22.38 -4.02 -1.70
N ILE A 47 21.19 -4.06 -2.27
CA ILE A 47 20.89 -3.64 -3.63
C ILE A 47 20.42 -2.19 -3.59
N GLY A 48 21.37 -1.26 -3.79
CA GLY A 48 21.15 0.16 -4.10
C GLY A 48 20.44 0.99 -3.01
N PRO A 49 21.05 2.05 -2.47
CA PRO A 49 20.35 2.96 -1.56
C PRO A 49 19.31 3.80 -2.31
N LYS A 50 18.17 4.05 -1.67
CA LYS A 50 17.28 5.14 -2.08
C LYS A 50 17.96 6.49 -1.80
N GLU A 51 17.65 7.51 -2.59
CA GLU A 51 18.21 8.86 -2.38
C GLU A 51 17.80 9.48 -1.04
N PHE A 52 16.59 9.15 -0.57
CA PHE A 52 16.06 9.61 0.71
C PHE A 52 15.02 8.63 1.26
N LEU A 53 14.86 8.66 2.58
CA LEU A 53 13.75 8.06 3.29
C LEU A 53 12.55 9.01 3.32
N CYS A 54 11.36 8.44 3.39
CA CYS A 54 10.15 9.18 3.74
C CYS A 54 9.55 8.56 5.00
N ALA A 55 9.15 9.38 5.97
CA ALA A 55 8.59 8.88 7.23
C ALA A 55 7.42 9.74 7.74
N ALA A 56 6.36 9.09 8.23
CA ALA A 56 5.36 9.76 9.08
C ALA A 56 5.74 9.56 10.56
N VAL A 57 5.50 10.58 11.38
CA VAL A 57 5.85 10.58 12.81
C VAL A 57 4.69 11.17 13.60
N SER A 58 4.39 10.54 14.73
CA SER A 58 3.39 11.01 15.70
C SER A 58 3.93 10.82 17.12
N PRO A 59 3.74 11.77 18.06
CA PRO A 59 3.13 13.08 17.85
C PRO A 59 4.04 14.04 17.04
N PRO A 60 3.51 15.17 16.52
CA PRO A 60 4.29 16.11 15.72
C PRO A 60 5.53 16.70 16.41
N CYS A 61 5.54 16.83 17.74
CA CYS A 61 6.72 17.31 18.48
C CYS A 61 7.92 16.36 18.40
N ALA A 62 7.69 15.07 18.14
CA ALA A 62 8.76 14.08 18.03
C ALA A 62 9.44 14.07 16.64
N ARG A 63 8.92 14.83 15.67
CA ARG A 63 9.37 14.84 14.27
C ARG A 63 10.87 15.04 14.12
N SER A 64 11.44 16.09 14.72
CA SER A 64 12.87 16.40 14.59
C SER A 64 13.76 15.32 15.20
N MET A 65 13.37 14.79 16.37
CA MET A 65 14.09 13.71 17.03
C MET A 65 14.12 12.44 16.17
N VAL A 66 12.96 12.02 15.68
CA VAL A 66 12.86 10.82 14.83
C VAL A 66 13.57 11.01 13.49
N GLN A 67 13.49 12.18 12.89
CA GLN A 67 14.20 12.48 11.64
C GLN A 67 15.71 12.34 11.81
N LEU A 68 16.28 12.89 12.89
CA LEU A 68 17.70 12.75 13.21
C LEU A 68 18.10 11.30 13.46
N LEU A 69 17.27 10.56 14.21
CA LEU A 69 17.48 9.13 14.46
C LEU A 69 17.53 8.34 13.15
N LEU A 70 16.54 8.54 12.27
CA LEU A 70 16.47 7.83 10.99
C LEU A 70 17.66 8.16 10.09
N GLN A 71 18.05 9.42 10.01
CA GLN A 71 19.23 9.83 9.26
C GLN A 71 20.51 9.20 9.81
N PHE A 72 20.66 9.16 11.13
CA PHE A 72 21.81 8.54 11.78
C PHE A 72 21.86 7.02 11.56
N CYS A 73 20.73 6.33 11.72
CA CYS A 73 20.66 4.88 11.60
C CYS A 73 20.82 4.38 10.15
N PHE A 74 20.36 5.14 9.17
CA PHE A 74 20.32 4.71 7.77
C PHE A 74 21.31 5.43 6.85
N ASP A 75 22.05 6.43 7.34
CA ASP A 75 22.99 7.24 6.57
C ASP A 75 22.36 7.82 5.28
N GLN A 76 21.10 8.25 5.39
CA GLN A 76 20.28 8.77 4.29
C GLN A 76 19.47 9.97 4.75
N PRO A 77 19.29 11.02 3.91
CA PRO A 77 18.34 12.09 4.19
C PRO A 77 16.93 11.54 4.47
N CYS A 78 16.23 12.09 5.45
CA CYS A 78 14.85 11.68 5.76
C CYS A 78 13.88 12.84 5.54
N LYS A 79 12.92 12.66 4.62
CA LYS A 79 11.81 13.58 4.39
C LYS A 79 10.63 13.16 5.27
N LEU A 80 10.12 14.09 6.06
CA LEU A 80 8.95 13.81 6.88
C LEU A 80 7.66 14.07 6.13
N LEU A 81 6.79 13.07 6.09
CA LEU A 81 5.42 13.19 5.57
C LEU A 81 4.57 14.01 6.54
N PRO A 82 3.48 14.65 6.07
CA PRO A 82 2.61 15.44 6.93
C PRO A 82 2.02 14.64 8.10
N ASN A 83 1.51 13.43 7.84
CA ASN A 83 0.84 12.58 8.83
C ASN A 83 0.83 11.10 8.36
N PHE A 84 0.32 10.19 9.20
CA PHE A 84 0.22 8.76 8.88
C PHE A 84 -0.76 8.43 7.74
N LEU A 85 -1.83 9.21 7.55
CA LEU A 85 -2.74 8.99 6.41
C LEU A 85 -2.04 9.19 5.06
N CYS A 86 -0.97 9.97 4.99
CA CYS A 86 -0.13 10.04 3.79
C CYS A 86 0.56 8.72 3.47
N LEU A 87 0.88 7.89 4.47
CA LEU A 87 1.34 6.51 4.26
C LEU A 87 0.19 5.63 3.80
N THR A 88 -0.97 5.75 4.44
CA THR A 88 -2.18 4.98 4.12
C THR A 88 -2.64 5.14 2.70
N LEU A 89 -2.75 6.38 2.26
CA LEU A 89 -3.33 6.72 0.97
C LEU A 89 -2.28 6.80 -0.13
N THR A 90 -0.99 6.56 0.14
CA THR A 90 0.02 6.60 -0.93
C THR A 90 -0.27 5.50 -1.97
N PRO A 91 -0.51 5.83 -3.25
CA PRO A 91 -0.79 4.81 -4.25
C PRO A 91 0.43 3.91 -4.45
N SER A 92 0.34 2.63 -4.15
CA SER A 92 1.48 1.71 -4.13
C SER A 92 1.03 0.29 -4.48
N ASN A 93 1.71 -0.73 -3.92
CA ASN A 93 1.41 -2.15 -4.11
C ASN A 93 -0.07 -2.48 -3.87
N GLN A 94 -0.72 -1.76 -2.94
CA GLN A 94 -2.15 -1.89 -2.62
C GLN A 94 -3.10 -1.74 -3.82
N ILE A 95 -2.68 -1.07 -4.90
CA ILE A 95 -3.45 -0.98 -6.16
C ILE A 95 -2.69 -1.52 -7.37
N ILE A 96 -1.35 -1.49 -7.36
CA ILE A 96 -0.55 -2.02 -8.48
C ILE A 96 -0.67 -3.54 -8.57
N HIS A 97 -0.51 -4.25 -7.45
CA HIS A 97 -0.55 -5.70 -7.48
C HIS A 97 -1.94 -6.22 -7.86
N PRO A 98 -3.06 -5.75 -7.28
CA PRO A 98 -4.39 -6.19 -7.71
C PRO A 98 -4.66 -5.95 -9.21
N ALA A 99 -4.34 -4.75 -9.73
CA ALA A 99 -4.55 -4.44 -11.14
C ALA A 99 -3.75 -5.38 -12.06
N ARG A 100 -2.48 -5.61 -11.72
CA ARG A 100 -1.60 -6.44 -12.54
C ARG A 100 -1.95 -7.91 -12.45
N TYR A 101 -2.20 -8.40 -11.24
CA TYR A 101 -2.51 -9.81 -11.02
C TYR A 101 -3.85 -10.18 -11.66
N TYR A 102 -4.83 -9.27 -11.57
CA TYR A 102 -6.09 -9.38 -12.29
C TYR A 102 -5.87 -9.43 -13.80
N SER A 103 -5.05 -8.55 -14.40
CA SER A 103 -4.85 -8.56 -15.87
C SER A 103 -4.28 -9.89 -16.38
N ILE A 104 -3.41 -10.54 -15.60
CA ILE A 104 -2.82 -11.84 -15.98
C ILE A 104 -3.82 -12.99 -15.78
N PHE A 105 -4.61 -12.96 -14.70
CA PHE A 105 -5.36 -14.14 -14.24
C PHE A 105 -6.88 -13.96 -14.17
N LYS A 106 -7.48 -12.87 -14.67
CA LYS A 106 -8.93 -12.58 -14.54
C LYS A 106 -9.85 -13.74 -14.95
N ASP A 107 -9.44 -14.53 -15.95
CA ASP A 107 -10.19 -15.66 -16.51
C ASP A 107 -9.89 -16.99 -15.80
N TRP A 108 -9.14 -16.96 -14.69
CA TRP A 108 -8.89 -18.14 -13.88
C TRP A 108 -10.15 -18.53 -13.12
N ASP A 109 -10.54 -19.80 -13.22
CA ASP A 109 -11.74 -20.36 -12.59
C ASP A 109 -11.45 -21.06 -11.25
N GLY A 110 -10.21 -20.96 -10.75
CA GLY A 110 -9.73 -21.68 -9.58
C GLY A 110 -9.10 -23.04 -9.88
N THR A 111 -9.20 -23.53 -11.11
CA THR A 111 -8.74 -24.87 -11.51
C THR A 111 -7.82 -24.90 -12.73
N ARG A 112 -7.98 -23.96 -13.67
CA ARG A 112 -7.18 -23.88 -14.90
C ARG A 112 -5.68 -23.92 -14.58
N VAL A 113 -4.96 -24.75 -15.33
CA VAL A 113 -3.50 -24.84 -15.34
C VAL A 113 -2.98 -24.14 -16.58
N TYR A 114 -2.13 -23.13 -16.39
CA TYR A 114 -1.51 -22.35 -17.46
C TYR A 114 -0.18 -22.99 -17.87
N LYS A 115 0.11 -23.03 -19.16
CA LYS A 115 1.46 -23.27 -19.67
C LYS A 115 2.35 -22.09 -19.33
N GLU A 116 3.65 -22.33 -19.27
CA GLU A 116 4.64 -21.27 -19.01
C GLU A 116 4.51 -20.10 -20.01
N SER A 117 4.23 -20.40 -21.28
CA SER A 117 4.06 -19.40 -22.34
C SER A 117 2.78 -18.55 -22.22
N GLU A 118 1.82 -18.97 -21.39
CA GLU A 118 0.55 -18.24 -21.19
C GLU A 118 0.64 -17.20 -20.06
N ILE A 119 1.71 -17.20 -19.27
CA ILE A 119 1.90 -16.29 -18.15
C ILE A 119 2.89 -15.19 -18.53
N SER A 120 2.49 -13.93 -18.33
CA SER A 120 3.44 -12.82 -18.28
C SER A 120 4.28 -12.92 -17.01
N TRP A 121 5.51 -13.39 -17.13
CA TRP A 121 6.41 -13.62 -16.00
C TRP A 121 7.03 -12.35 -15.45
N GLY A 122 7.14 -11.30 -16.25
CA GLY A 122 7.57 -9.98 -15.79
C GLY A 122 6.41 -9.28 -15.09
N LEU A 123 6.41 -9.28 -13.75
CA LEU A 123 5.29 -8.70 -12.99
C LEU A 123 5.08 -7.24 -13.41
N TYR A 124 6.17 -6.47 -13.51
CA TYR A 124 6.13 -5.09 -13.95
C TYR A 124 6.69 -4.88 -15.34
N THR A 125 7.75 -5.60 -15.75
CA THR A 125 8.41 -5.35 -17.04
C THR A 125 7.53 -5.71 -18.25
N GLU A 126 6.54 -6.58 -18.06
CA GLU A 126 5.56 -6.95 -19.09
C GLU A 126 4.19 -6.31 -18.82
N PHE A 127 4.14 -5.15 -18.13
CA PHE A 127 2.90 -4.42 -17.87
C PHE A 127 2.17 -4.11 -19.18
N ASP A 128 0.93 -4.59 -19.30
CA ASP A 128 0.09 -4.44 -20.48
C ASP A 128 -0.90 -3.28 -20.33
N GLU A 129 -1.62 -2.99 -21.42
CA GLU A 129 -2.63 -1.94 -21.48
C GLU A 129 -3.79 -2.19 -20.51
N GLU A 130 -4.15 -3.45 -20.26
CA GLU A 130 -5.24 -3.81 -19.36
C GLU A 130 -4.86 -3.55 -17.89
N ALA A 131 -3.65 -3.94 -17.48
CA ALA A 131 -3.08 -3.62 -16.18
C ALA A 131 -3.02 -2.10 -15.97
N ALA A 132 -2.57 -1.35 -16.98
CA ALA A 132 -2.51 0.11 -16.92
C ALA A 132 -3.91 0.75 -16.81
N LYS A 133 -4.89 0.25 -17.56
CA LYS A 133 -6.29 0.69 -17.47
C LYS A 133 -6.83 0.50 -16.05
N TYR A 134 -6.72 -0.70 -15.48
CA TYR A 134 -7.26 -0.97 -14.15
C TYR A 134 -6.49 -0.24 -13.04
N LEU A 135 -5.17 -0.10 -13.16
CA LEU A 135 -4.38 0.70 -12.22
C LEU A 135 -4.80 2.17 -12.26
N GLY A 136 -5.04 2.74 -13.44
CA GLY A 136 -5.53 4.11 -13.58
C GLY A 136 -6.93 4.31 -13.00
N LEU A 137 -7.82 3.33 -13.13
CA LEU A 137 -9.15 3.37 -12.53
C LEU A 137 -9.09 3.30 -10.99
N LEU A 138 -8.27 2.40 -10.43
CA LEU A 138 -8.05 2.31 -8.99
C LEU A 138 -7.42 3.58 -8.42
N ASP A 139 -6.43 4.15 -9.11
CA ASP A 139 -5.81 5.42 -8.70
C ASP A 139 -6.82 6.57 -8.74
N LYS A 140 -7.68 6.65 -9.77
CA LYS A 140 -8.74 7.65 -9.85
C LYS A 140 -9.70 7.58 -8.66
N GLU A 141 -10.07 6.38 -8.24
CA GLU A 141 -10.91 6.18 -7.05
C GLU A 141 -10.18 6.61 -5.77
N LEU A 142 -8.91 6.23 -5.61
CA LEU A 142 -8.07 6.68 -4.50
C LEU A 142 -7.93 8.20 -4.46
N GLN A 143 -7.65 8.86 -5.59
CA GLN A 143 -7.57 10.32 -5.66
C GLN A 143 -8.93 10.99 -5.36
N SER A 144 -10.05 10.32 -5.68
CA SER A 144 -11.39 10.81 -5.31
C SER A 144 -11.62 10.73 -3.80
N ILE A 145 -11.15 9.67 -3.14
CA ILE A 145 -11.14 9.56 -1.66
C ILE A 145 -10.31 10.67 -1.05
N LYS A 146 -9.08 10.86 -1.53
CA LYS A 146 -8.20 11.96 -1.10
C LYS A 146 -8.91 13.31 -1.22
N LYS A 147 -9.50 13.59 -2.39
CA LYS A 147 -10.22 14.84 -2.63
C LYS A 147 -11.38 15.04 -1.66
N ALA A 148 -12.22 14.03 -1.46
CA ALA A 148 -13.34 14.12 -0.54
C ALA A 148 -12.90 14.38 0.91
N LEU A 149 -11.79 13.76 1.35
CA LEU A 149 -11.18 14.05 2.66
C LEU A 149 -10.70 15.50 2.74
N THR A 150 -9.94 15.99 1.77
CA THR A 150 -9.40 17.36 1.82
C THR A 150 -10.46 18.44 1.64
N ASP A 151 -11.52 18.17 0.87
CA ASP A 151 -12.66 19.09 0.72
C ASP A 151 -13.43 19.22 2.05
N LYS A 152 -13.61 18.11 2.76
CA LYS A 152 -14.33 18.08 4.05
C LYS A 152 -13.46 18.56 5.23
N TYR A 153 -12.15 18.34 5.18
CA TYR A 153 -11.19 18.67 6.23
C TYR A 153 -10.00 19.47 5.65
N PRO A 154 -10.16 20.79 5.43
CA PRO A 154 -9.12 21.62 4.80
C PRO A 154 -7.79 21.67 5.55
N GLN A 155 -7.79 21.37 6.84
CA GLN A 155 -6.59 21.28 7.68
C GLN A 155 -5.82 19.96 7.52
N LEU A 156 -6.41 18.94 6.89
CA LEU A 156 -5.75 17.67 6.63
C LEU A 156 -4.85 17.79 5.40
N ASP A 157 -3.54 17.79 5.63
CA ASP A 157 -2.55 17.80 4.56
C ASP A 157 -2.33 16.39 4.00
N LEU A 158 -2.82 16.16 2.78
CA LEU A 158 -2.54 14.97 1.95
C LEU A 158 -1.76 15.32 0.68
N SER A 159 -1.03 16.44 0.66
CA SER A 159 -0.32 16.94 -0.53
C SER A 159 0.68 15.93 -1.12
N THR A 160 1.27 15.08 -0.27
CA THR A 160 2.23 14.03 -0.68
C THR A 160 1.56 12.79 -1.27
N VAL A 161 0.23 12.69 -1.25
CA VAL A 161 -0.52 11.60 -1.88
C VAL A 161 -0.70 11.94 -3.37
N LEU A 162 0.33 11.69 -4.17
CA LEU A 162 0.30 11.98 -5.61
C LEU A 162 -0.46 10.90 -6.37
N PRO A 163 -1.01 11.20 -7.56
CA PRO A 163 -1.50 10.15 -8.45
C PRO A 163 -0.36 9.19 -8.84
N ILE A 164 -0.73 7.96 -9.18
CA ILE A 164 0.19 6.81 -9.23
C ILE A 164 1.36 7.03 -10.20
N GLN A 165 1.11 7.67 -11.34
CA GLN A 165 2.13 7.90 -12.36
C GLN A 165 3.19 8.89 -11.86
N GLU A 166 2.75 10.03 -11.34
CA GLU A 166 3.61 11.07 -10.75
C GLU A 166 4.38 10.51 -9.55
N ARG A 167 3.73 9.70 -8.72
CA ARG A 167 4.36 9.06 -7.57
C ARG A 167 5.50 8.12 -8.01
N ILE A 168 5.31 7.28 -9.03
CA ILE A 168 6.37 6.40 -9.56
C ILE A 168 7.52 7.26 -10.10
N ILE A 169 7.23 8.27 -10.93
CA ILE A 169 8.25 9.13 -11.53
C ILE A 169 9.04 9.86 -10.44
N GLN A 170 8.38 10.43 -9.43
CA GLN A 170 9.06 11.15 -8.35
C GLN A 170 9.93 10.21 -7.51
N GLN A 171 9.48 8.98 -7.28
CA GLN A 171 10.17 8.02 -6.43
C GLN A 171 11.40 7.39 -7.10
N TYR A 172 11.32 7.14 -8.40
CA TYR A 172 12.32 6.38 -9.15
C TYR A 172 13.15 7.25 -10.10
N GLY A 173 12.70 8.48 -10.41
CA GLY A 173 13.46 9.43 -11.21
C GLY A 173 13.95 8.84 -12.53
N ASP A 174 15.26 8.80 -12.71
CA ASP A 174 15.92 8.34 -13.93
C ASP A 174 15.88 6.82 -14.13
N ASP A 175 15.47 6.05 -13.11
CA ASP A 175 15.17 4.63 -13.28
C ASP A 175 13.91 4.41 -14.15
N VAL A 176 13.06 5.42 -14.34
CA VAL A 176 11.90 5.39 -15.26
C VAL A 176 12.30 5.95 -16.62
N LYS A 177 12.57 5.07 -17.59
CA LYS A 177 13.08 5.47 -18.91
C LYS A 177 12.05 6.06 -19.85
N ASP A 178 10.81 5.58 -19.79
CA ASP A 178 9.71 6.06 -20.62
C ASP A 178 8.57 6.54 -19.72
N ARG A 179 8.25 7.83 -19.84
CA ARG A 179 7.26 8.54 -19.03
C ARG A 179 6.01 8.92 -19.82
N SER A 180 5.83 8.37 -21.03
CA SER A 180 4.76 8.74 -21.97
C SER A 180 3.36 8.43 -21.46
N ASN A 181 3.19 7.33 -20.72
CA ASN A 181 1.93 6.93 -20.10
C ASN A 181 2.18 5.96 -18.93
N LEU A 182 1.12 5.63 -18.18
CA LEU A 182 1.20 4.77 -16.99
C LEU A 182 1.78 3.38 -17.27
N GLN A 183 1.44 2.76 -18.41
CA GLN A 183 2.00 1.46 -18.78
C GLN A 183 3.52 1.54 -18.90
N MET A 184 4.00 2.54 -19.67
CA MET A 184 5.42 2.74 -19.91
C MET A 184 6.17 3.15 -18.64
N VAL A 185 5.55 3.95 -17.78
CA VAL A 185 6.13 4.33 -16.48
C VAL A 185 6.39 3.11 -15.60
N VAL A 186 5.47 2.13 -15.60
CA VAL A 186 5.65 0.90 -14.81
C VAL A 186 6.64 -0.05 -15.48
N SER A 187 6.49 -0.32 -16.78
CA SER A 187 7.28 -1.33 -17.49
C SER A 187 8.73 -0.93 -17.72
N SER A 188 9.01 0.37 -17.85
CA SER A 188 10.35 0.91 -18.07
C SER A 188 11.12 1.21 -16.79
N ASN A 189 10.51 1.00 -15.61
CA ASN A 189 11.15 1.27 -14.32
C ASN A 189 12.16 0.18 -13.97
N ARG A 190 13.45 0.53 -13.99
CA ARG A 190 14.56 -0.40 -13.66
C ARG A 190 14.45 -0.96 -12.24
N GLY A 191 13.91 -0.20 -11.29
CA GLY A 191 13.69 -0.65 -9.91
C GLY A 191 12.72 -1.83 -9.80
N TYR A 192 11.97 -2.13 -10.85
CA TYR A 192 11.01 -3.23 -10.93
C TYR A 192 11.50 -4.43 -11.75
N ALA A 193 12.67 -4.35 -12.38
CA ALA A 193 13.12 -5.30 -13.39
C ALA A 193 13.26 -6.76 -12.92
N SER A 194 13.45 -6.99 -11.62
CA SER A 194 13.69 -8.33 -11.07
C SER A 194 12.45 -9.04 -10.52
N CYS A 195 11.28 -8.39 -10.52
CA CYS A 195 10.09 -8.97 -9.92
C CYS A 195 9.35 -9.87 -10.91
N ARG A 196 9.22 -11.15 -10.54
CA ARG A 196 8.45 -12.13 -11.31
C ARG A 196 7.01 -12.26 -10.81
N THR A 197 6.10 -12.60 -11.71
CA THR A 197 4.70 -12.92 -11.39
C THR A 197 4.64 -14.16 -10.47
N PRO A 198 4.04 -14.06 -9.28
CA PRO A 198 3.90 -15.21 -8.38
C PRO A 198 2.94 -16.26 -8.93
N ALA A 199 3.47 -17.43 -9.24
CA ALA A 199 2.73 -18.62 -9.66
C ALA A 199 3.30 -19.87 -8.97
N ILE A 200 2.49 -20.92 -8.82
CA ILE A 200 2.84 -22.21 -8.23
C ILE A 200 2.95 -23.23 -9.37
N ALA A 201 4.05 -23.98 -9.42
CA ALA A 201 4.20 -25.10 -10.34
C ALA A 201 3.30 -26.26 -9.89
N VAL A 202 2.53 -26.81 -10.82
CA VAL A 202 1.64 -27.95 -10.62
C VAL A 202 1.84 -28.95 -11.77
N GLY A 203 1.20 -30.13 -11.69
CA GLY A 203 1.24 -31.10 -12.77
C GLY A 203 0.76 -30.49 -14.10
N GLY A 204 1.66 -30.40 -15.09
CA GLY A 204 1.35 -29.90 -16.43
C GLY A 204 1.47 -28.38 -16.64
N GLY A 205 1.86 -27.59 -15.62
CA GLY A 205 2.06 -26.15 -15.80
C GLY A 205 2.06 -25.37 -14.48
N PHE A 206 1.33 -24.25 -14.45
CA PHE A 206 1.34 -23.29 -13.36
C PHE A 206 -0.07 -22.82 -13.00
N GLN A 207 -0.25 -22.46 -11.74
CA GLN A 207 -1.46 -21.80 -11.22
C GLN A 207 -1.11 -20.49 -10.49
N PRO A 208 -2.05 -19.54 -10.37
CA PRO A 208 -1.86 -18.35 -9.55
C PRO A 208 -1.50 -18.71 -8.10
N ASN A 209 -0.48 -18.07 -7.54
CA ASN A 209 -0.14 -18.19 -6.13
C ASN A 209 -1.08 -17.35 -5.25
N VAL A 210 -2.29 -17.83 -5.01
CA VAL A 210 -3.31 -17.16 -4.18
C VAL A 210 -2.95 -17.11 -2.69
N GLN A 211 -2.00 -17.94 -2.24
CA GLN A 211 -1.45 -17.88 -0.88
C GLN A 211 -0.31 -16.87 -0.77
N GLY A 212 0.10 -16.28 -1.89
CA GLY A 212 1.13 -15.27 -1.97
C GLY A 212 0.67 -13.91 -1.40
N ARG A 213 1.66 -13.08 -1.08
CA ARG A 213 1.46 -11.76 -0.47
C ARG A 213 0.61 -10.81 -1.30
N LEU A 214 0.71 -10.88 -2.63
CA LEU A 214 -0.08 -10.05 -3.56
C LEU A 214 -1.59 -10.22 -3.34
N PHE A 215 -2.00 -11.39 -2.86
CA PHE A 215 -3.37 -11.71 -2.50
C PHE A 215 -3.61 -11.45 -1.01
N GLN A 216 -2.84 -12.13 -0.17
CA GLN A 216 -3.11 -12.23 1.26
C GLN A 216 -2.80 -10.94 2.05
N GLU A 217 -2.04 -10.02 1.47
CA GLU A 217 -1.74 -8.72 2.11
C GLU A 217 -2.47 -7.57 1.39
N ASP A 218 -2.31 -7.42 0.07
CA ASP A 218 -2.80 -6.20 -0.63
C ASP A 218 -4.33 -6.10 -0.73
N VAL A 219 -5.06 -7.21 -0.61
CA VAL A 219 -6.53 -7.19 -0.56
C VAL A 219 -7.04 -6.76 0.82
N PRO A 220 -6.76 -7.49 1.93
CA PRO A 220 -7.24 -7.11 3.26
C PRO A 220 -6.57 -5.85 3.82
N SER A 221 -5.31 -5.58 3.45
CA SER A 221 -4.53 -4.45 3.98
C SER A 221 -4.37 -3.28 3.01
N GLY A 222 -4.88 -3.40 1.78
CA GLY A 222 -4.85 -2.36 0.77
C GLY A 222 -6.26 -2.01 0.30
N LEU A 223 -6.84 -2.83 -0.56
CA LEU A 223 -8.16 -2.54 -1.15
C LEU A 223 -9.27 -2.38 -0.11
N CYS A 224 -9.33 -3.26 0.90
CA CYS A 224 -10.34 -3.14 1.97
C CYS A 224 -10.16 -1.84 2.80
N VAL A 225 -8.91 -1.38 2.98
CA VAL A 225 -8.62 -0.12 3.66
C VAL A 225 -9.17 1.05 2.85
N LEU A 226 -8.85 1.11 1.55
CA LEU A 226 -9.34 2.15 0.65
C LEU A 226 -10.87 2.13 0.58
N ARG A 227 -11.48 0.94 0.48
CA ARG A 227 -12.94 0.79 0.42
C ARG A 227 -13.62 1.32 1.69
N ASN A 228 -13.08 1.01 2.86
CA ASN A 228 -13.63 1.47 4.13
C ASN A 228 -13.57 2.99 4.26
N ILE A 229 -12.42 3.59 3.91
CA ILE A 229 -12.27 5.05 3.94
C ILE A 229 -13.22 5.70 2.93
N ALA A 230 -13.40 5.11 1.74
CA ALA A 230 -14.34 5.62 0.74
C ALA A 230 -15.78 5.69 1.26
N ASP A 231 -16.23 4.66 2.00
CA ASP A 231 -17.55 4.68 2.67
C ASP A 231 -17.68 5.84 3.66
N MET A 232 -16.64 6.11 4.45
CA MET A 232 -16.65 7.20 5.45
C MET A 232 -16.82 8.59 4.84
N VAL A 233 -16.40 8.78 3.59
CA VAL A 233 -16.48 10.06 2.87
C VAL A 233 -17.48 10.05 1.71
N GLY A 234 -18.26 8.98 1.56
CA GLY A 234 -19.32 8.89 0.54
C GLY A 234 -18.82 8.80 -0.90
N VAL A 235 -17.61 8.27 -1.12
CA VAL A 235 -17.03 8.08 -2.46
C VAL A 235 -17.36 6.68 -2.98
N ARG A 236 -17.90 6.59 -4.21
CA ARG A 236 -18.15 5.31 -4.89
C ARG A 236 -16.85 4.75 -5.45
N THR A 237 -16.65 3.44 -5.31
CA THR A 237 -15.41 2.76 -5.71
C THR A 237 -15.68 1.46 -6.49
N PRO A 238 -16.35 1.52 -7.65
CA PRO A 238 -16.73 0.32 -8.40
C PRO A 238 -15.53 -0.54 -8.84
N THR A 239 -14.36 0.05 -9.06
CA THR A 239 -13.15 -0.69 -9.45
C THR A 239 -12.53 -1.38 -8.26
N ILE A 240 -12.44 -0.71 -7.10
CA ILE A 240 -12.02 -1.36 -5.85
C ILE A 240 -12.99 -2.51 -5.50
N ASP A 241 -14.30 -2.30 -5.62
CA ASP A 241 -15.33 -3.32 -5.36
C ASP A 241 -15.10 -4.54 -6.26
N MET A 242 -15.01 -4.32 -7.58
CA MET A 242 -14.74 -5.37 -8.56
C MET A 242 -13.44 -6.14 -8.26
N MET A 243 -12.38 -5.45 -7.84
CA MET A 243 -11.12 -6.08 -7.48
C MET A 243 -11.25 -6.94 -6.22
N ILE A 244 -11.90 -6.44 -5.16
CA ILE A 244 -12.13 -7.24 -3.94
C ILE A 244 -12.98 -8.47 -4.29
N GLU A 245 -14.06 -8.30 -5.05
CA GLU A 245 -14.97 -9.37 -5.48
C GLU A 245 -14.28 -10.46 -6.30
N TRP A 246 -13.36 -10.10 -7.19
CA TRP A 246 -12.62 -11.09 -7.95
C TRP A 246 -11.61 -11.84 -7.05
N HIS A 247 -10.84 -11.13 -6.23
CA HIS A 247 -9.83 -11.77 -5.37
C HIS A 247 -10.48 -12.67 -4.31
N GLN A 248 -11.54 -12.20 -3.65
CA GLN A 248 -12.14 -12.90 -2.52
C GLN A 248 -12.69 -14.30 -2.89
N LYS A 249 -13.06 -14.53 -4.16
CA LYS A 249 -13.46 -15.85 -4.70
C LYS A 249 -12.41 -16.93 -4.46
N PHE A 250 -11.13 -16.56 -4.44
CA PHE A 250 -10.01 -17.48 -4.29
C PHE A 250 -9.33 -17.41 -2.93
N MET A 251 -9.88 -16.63 -1.99
CA MET A 251 -9.33 -16.42 -0.65
C MET A 251 -10.07 -17.19 0.46
N ASN A 252 -11.22 -17.80 0.15
CA ASN A 252 -12.12 -18.41 1.14
C ASN A 252 -12.56 -17.45 2.27
N VAL A 253 -12.55 -16.14 1.99
CA VAL A 253 -12.98 -15.09 2.94
C VAL A 253 -13.82 -14.09 2.16
N GLU A 254 -15.02 -13.79 2.65
CA GLU A 254 -15.91 -12.80 2.02
C GLU A 254 -15.66 -11.40 2.60
N PHE A 255 -14.74 -10.63 2.01
CA PHE A 255 -14.41 -9.27 2.47
C PHE A 255 -15.44 -8.21 2.07
N LEU A 256 -16.01 -8.31 0.87
CA LEU A 256 -17.09 -7.45 0.39
C LEU A 256 -18.36 -8.29 0.22
N LYS A 257 -19.48 -7.75 0.69
CA LYS A 257 -20.83 -8.36 0.62
C LYS A 257 -21.85 -7.26 0.35
N ASP A 258 -22.68 -7.44 -0.67
CA ASP A 258 -23.72 -6.48 -1.06
C ASP A 258 -23.19 -5.03 -1.24
N GLY A 259 -22.00 -4.89 -1.83
CA GLY A 259 -21.35 -3.59 -2.10
C GLY A 259 -20.78 -2.88 -0.87
N LYS A 260 -20.69 -3.55 0.29
CA LYS A 260 -20.12 -3.04 1.53
C LYS A 260 -19.10 -4.01 2.10
N LEU A 261 -18.15 -3.51 2.90
CA LEU A 261 -17.26 -4.41 3.62
C LEU A 261 -18.06 -5.25 4.61
N ASN A 262 -17.80 -6.55 4.61
CA ASN A 262 -18.50 -7.51 5.43
C ASN A 262 -18.06 -7.36 6.90
N PRO A 263 -18.98 -7.02 7.82
CA PRO A 263 -18.65 -6.90 9.24
C PRO A 263 -18.11 -8.20 9.87
N GLU A 264 -18.50 -9.37 9.33
CA GLU A 264 -18.06 -10.68 9.85
C GLU A 264 -16.58 -10.95 9.59
N THR A 265 -15.99 -10.31 8.58
CA THR A 265 -14.58 -10.53 8.16
C THR A 265 -13.72 -9.30 8.36
N ILE A 266 -14.25 -8.21 8.93
CA ILE A 266 -13.51 -6.96 9.15
C ILE A 266 -12.27 -7.15 10.04
N SER A 267 -12.34 -8.08 11.00
CA SER A 267 -11.24 -8.45 11.90
C SER A 267 -10.05 -9.10 11.18
N LEU A 268 -10.25 -9.60 9.95
CA LEU A 268 -9.21 -10.17 9.09
C LEU A 268 -8.56 -9.11 8.18
N THR A 269 -9.12 -7.92 8.11
CA THR A 269 -8.58 -6.79 7.34
C THR A 269 -7.68 -5.91 8.20
N THR A 270 -7.13 -4.84 7.64
CA THR A 270 -6.53 -3.76 8.44
C THR A 270 -7.23 -2.42 8.19
N ALA A 271 -8.51 -2.49 7.78
CA ALA A 271 -9.35 -1.33 7.58
C ALA A 271 -9.54 -0.56 8.91
N PRO A 272 -9.71 0.77 8.87
CA PRO A 272 -9.87 1.56 10.08
C PRO A 272 -11.01 1.05 10.99
N ALA A 273 -12.11 0.52 10.42
CA ALA A 273 -13.21 -0.05 11.17
C ALA A 273 -12.81 -1.22 12.09
N ARG A 274 -11.76 -1.98 11.75
CA ARG A 274 -11.21 -3.02 12.66
C ARG A 274 -10.73 -2.43 13.98
N TYR A 275 -10.26 -1.18 13.96
CA TYR A 275 -9.72 -0.47 15.11
C TYR A 275 -10.75 0.46 15.77
N GLY A 276 -12.03 0.31 15.45
CA GLY A 276 -13.10 1.16 16.00
C GLY A 276 -13.24 2.53 15.32
N ILE A 277 -12.46 2.80 14.27
CA ILE A 277 -12.54 4.03 13.48
C ILE A 277 -13.62 3.83 12.42
N THR A 278 -14.80 4.41 12.62
CA THR A 278 -16.00 4.17 11.79
C THR A 278 -16.49 5.43 11.07
N THR A 279 -15.99 6.61 11.42
CA THR A 279 -16.35 7.87 10.78
C THR A 279 -15.12 8.61 10.24
N ALA A 280 -15.34 9.49 9.27
CA ALA A 280 -14.26 10.33 8.74
C ALA A 280 -13.68 11.28 9.80
N ASP A 281 -14.48 11.75 10.77
CA ASP A 281 -13.99 12.60 11.86
C ASP A 281 -13.00 11.84 12.75
N GLN A 282 -13.32 10.59 13.10
CA GLN A 282 -12.42 9.72 13.87
C GLN A 282 -11.13 9.44 13.08
N LEU A 283 -11.24 9.14 11.78
CA LEU A 283 -10.10 8.88 10.91
C LEU A 283 -9.15 10.09 10.85
N VAL A 284 -9.70 11.29 10.63
CA VAL A 284 -8.90 12.51 10.53
C VAL A 284 -8.28 12.90 11.87
N ALA A 285 -8.96 12.62 12.99
CA ALA A 285 -8.38 12.82 14.31
C ALA A 285 -7.09 12.00 14.53
N THR A 286 -6.95 10.81 13.92
CA THR A 286 -5.71 10.02 14.03
C THR A 286 -4.53 10.67 13.32
N ALA A 287 -4.78 11.49 12.29
CA ALA A 287 -3.78 12.20 11.51
C ALA A 287 -3.40 13.57 12.09
N LEU A 288 -4.32 14.23 12.80
CA LEU A 288 -4.18 15.58 13.33
C LEU A 288 -3.83 15.60 14.83
N ARG A 289 -3.13 14.56 15.32
CA ARG A 289 -2.76 14.49 16.74
C ARG A 289 -1.93 15.71 17.13
N GLY A 290 -2.34 16.38 18.19
CA GLY A 290 -1.57 17.45 18.80
C GLY A 290 -0.35 16.91 19.55
N CYS A 291 0.54 17.82 19.92
CA CYS A 291 1.53 17.54 20.95
C CYS A 291 0.78 17.56 22.29
N SER A 292 0.55 16.41 22.92
CA SER A 292 0.13 16.41 24.32
C SER A 292 1.24 17.04 25.15
N ALA A 293 0.92 18.08 25.91
CA ALA A 293 1.82 18.65 26.90
C ALA A 293 2.02 17.61 28.00
N GLY A 294 3.00 16.73 27.82
CA GLY A 294 3.50 15.90 28.91
C GLY A 294 4.09 16.84 29.96
N THR A 295 3.41 16.98 31.09
CA THR A 295 4.03 17.46 32.33
C THR A 295 5.23 16.54 32.61
N HIS A 296 6.42 17.05 32.34
CA HIS A 296 7.66 16.50 32.88
C HIS A 296 7.65 16.57 34.41
#